data_AF-A0A8D1ATH7-F1
#
_entry.id   AF-A0A8D1ATH7-F1
#
_cell.length_a   1.000
_cell.length_b   1.000
_cell.length_c   1.000
_cell.angle_alpha   90.00
_cell.angle_beta   90.00
_cell.angle_gamma   90.00
#
_symmetry.space_group_name_H-M   'P 1'
#
loop_
_entity.id
_entity.type
_entity.pdbx_description
1 polymer ?
#
loop_
_entity_poly.entity_id
_entity_poly.type
_entity_poly.pdbx_seq_one_letter_code
_entity_poly.pdbx_strand_id
1 'polypeptide(L)'
;MAAPLLHTRFPGDAATSASAVKTLGASRTGLSDMLALENDFFISPPRKTVRFGGTVTEVLLKYKKDDQIINWLLEFRSSIMYLTKDFEQLINILLRLKWLNRSQTVVEEYLAFLGNLVSAQTVFLRPCLSMIASHFVPPRVIVKDGDVDVSDSDDEDDNLPANFDTCHRALQIIARYVPSTPWFLMPILVEKFPFVRKSERTLECYVHNLLRISVYFPTLRHEILELVIEKLLKLDVNASRQDIEDAEETAPQSGSGTDAAEGLFHMDEDEETEHETKADPERPTQMVHPVAERLDILLSLLLSYVKDVCYVDGKIDNNKTKDLYRDLITIFDKLLLPTHASCHVQFFMFYLCSFKLGFAEAFLEHLWKKLQDPNNPAIIRQAAANYIGSFLARAKFIPLITVKSCLDLLVNWLHVYLNNQDSGAKAFCDVALHGPFYSACQAVFYTFVFRHRQLLSGNLKEGLRYLQSLNFERIVMSQLNPLKICLPSVVNFFAAITSKYQLVFCYTLIERNNRQMLPVIRNTAGGDSVQTCTNPLDTFFPFDPCVLKRSKKFIDPVYQVWEDLSAEELQELKKPIKKEEAEDEEDDFLKGEAGVTPSSFDAHFRSPSSSVGSPPVLYLPDQSPLMAKMCD
;
A
#
# COMPACT_ATOMS: atom_id res chain seq x y z
N MET A 1 18.50 5.65 -14.50
CA MET A 1 19.92 5.74 -14.07
C MET A 1 20.01 5.67 -12.55
N ALA A 2 20.72 4.68 -11.99
CA ALA A 2 20.86 4.51 -10.54
C ALA A 2 22.11 5.24 -10.04
N ALA A 3 21.93 6.30 -9.24
CA ALA A 3 23.02 6.98 -8.53
C ALA A 3 23.17 6.37 -7.11
N PRO A 4 24.38 6.03 -6.66
CA PRO A 4 24.59 5.44 -5.34
C PRO A 4 24.51 6.51 -4.25
N LEU A 5 23.70 6.25 -3.22
CA LEU A 5 23.65 7.04 -2.00
C LEU A 5 24.81 6.64 -1.07
N LEU A 6 25.61 7.66 -0.66
CA LEU A 6 26.52 7.76 0.49
C LEU A 6 28.04 7.65 0.24
N HIS A 7 28.77 8.73 0.58
CA HIS A 7 29.89 8.71 1.55
C HIS A 7 30.52 10.11 1.72
N THR A 8 30.42 10.71 2.91
CA THR A 8 31.42 11.69 3.36
C THR A 8 31.72 11.52 4.85
N ARG A 9 32.96 11.15 5.15
CA ARG A 9 33.60 11.08 6.47
C ARG A 9 33.72 12.49 7.09
N PHE A 10 33.55 12.58 8.40
CA PHE A 10 33.99 13.72 9.22
C PHE A 10 35.45 13.54 9.65
N PRO A 11 36.27 14.61 9.69
CA PRO A 11 37.45 14.67 10.54
C PRO A 11 37.30 15.72 11.65
N GLY A 12 37.32 15.24 12.90
CA GLY A 12 38.35 15.53 13.90
C GLY A 12 38.57 16.97 14.40
N ASP A 13 38.39 17.11 15.72
CA ASP A 13 38.74 18.23 16.58
C ASP A 13 40.15 18.80 16.39
N ALA A 14 40.26 20.13 16.46
CA ALA A 14 41.47 20.83 16.89
C ALA A 14 41.10 22.13 17.63
N ALA A 15 41.48 22.21 18.90
CA ALA A 15 41.31 23.35 19.78
C ALA A 15 42.42 24.39 19.59
N THR A 16 42.09 25.69 19.64
CA THR A 16 43.04 26.74 20.07
C THR A 16 42.33 27.95 20.70
N SER A 17 42.57 28.06 22.01
CA SER A 17 42.69 29.20 22.93
C SER A 17 42.61 30.66 22.44
N ALA A 18 41.97 31.46 23.29
CA ALA A 18 41.92 32.91 23.37
C ALA A 18 43.28 33.58 23.67
N SER A 19 43.43 34.85 23.22
CA SER A 19 44.07 35.96 23.96
C SER A 19 44.16 37.21 23.08
N ALA A 20 43.67 38.35 23.60
CA ALA A 20 44.35 39.66 23.65
C ALA A 20 43.37 40.83 23.58
N VAL A 21 42.90 41.24 24.76
CA VAL A 21 42.41 42.59 25.05
C VAL A 21 43.62 43.47 25.38
N LYS A 22 43.79 44.62 24.72
CA LYS A 22 44.13 45.91 25.40
C LYS A 22 44.26 47.15 24.49
N THR A 23 43.45 48.15 24.86
CA THR A 23 43.72 49.63 24.97
C THR A 23 44.02 50.49 23.75
N LEU A 24 43.12 51.48 23.55
CA LEU A 24 43.33 52.95 23.47
C LEU A 24 41.93 53.51 23.12
N GLY A 25 41.28 54.47 23.79
CA GLY A 25 41.72 55.69 24.47
C GLY A 25 40.64 56.72 24.08
N ALA A 26 39.89 57.24 25.06
CA ALA A 26 38.69 58.05 24.82
C ALA A 26 39.01 59.44 24.24
N SER A 27 38.24 59.89 23.24
CA SER A 27 38.05 61.31 22.92
C SER A 27 36.56 61.67 22.91
N ARG A 28 36.16 62.44 23.92
CA ARG A 28 34.86 63.10 24.03
C ARG A 28 34.74 64.19 22.96
N THR A 29 34.12 63.89 21.82
CA THR A 29 33.63 64.91 20.87
C THR A 29 32.35 64.52 20.11
N GLY A 30 31.78 63.32 20.32
CA GLY A 30 30.67 62.81 19.48
C GLY A 30 29.24 63.23 19.85
N LEU A 31 29.01 63.95 20.96
CA LEU A 31 27.65 64.24 21.44
C LEU A 31 27.08 65.60 20.96
N SER A 32 27.91 66.51 20.45
CA SER A 32 27.43 67.77 19.86
C SER A 32 27.15 67.66 18.36
N ASP A 33 27.78 66.71 17.65
CA ASP A 33 27.51 66.47 16.23
C ASP A 33 26.21 65.68 15.97
N MET A 34 25.73 64.88 16.93
CA MET A 34 24.46 64.16 16.79
C MET A 34 23.22 65.07 16.89
N LEU A 35 23.29 66.16 17.65
CA LEU A 35 22.16 67.11 17.78
C LEU A 35 22.10 68.14 16.65
N ALA A 36 23.18 68.32 15.88
CA ALA A 36 23.17 69.13 14.66
C ALA A 36 22.58 68.35 13.46
N LEU A 37 22.79 67.03 13.40
CA LEU A 37 22.27 66.16 12.34
C LEU A 37 20.76 65.88 12.44
N GLU A 38 20.17 65.96 13.64
CA GLU A 38 18.70 65.81 13.81
C GLU A 38 17.92 66.99 13.23
N ASN A 39 18.47 68.22 13.25
CA ASN A 39 17.76 69.41 12.77
C ASN A 39 17.93 69.68 11.26
N ASP A 40 19.00 69.18 10.63
CA ASP A 40 19.21 69.31 9.18
C ASP A 40 18.38 68.31 8.33
N PHE A 41 17.81 67.28 8.96
CA PHE A 41 16.92 66.33 8.27
C PHE A 41 15.50 66.90 8.06
N PHE A 42 15.04 67.81 8.93
CA PHE A 42 13.67 68.34 8.88
C PHE A 42 13.49 69.59 8.00
N ILE A 43 14.55 70.21 7.48
CA ILE A 43 14.46 71.46 6.68
C ILE A 43 15.25 71.38 5.34
N SER A 44 15.43 70.18 4.78
CA SER A 44 15.95 70.03 3.41
C SER A 44 14.79 69.94 2.41
N PRO A 45 14.77 70.73 1.30
CA PRO A 45 13.79 70.52 0.23
C PRO A 45 13.96 69.13 -0.38
N PRO A 46 12.92 68.52 -0.97
CA PRO A 46 12.96 67.12 -1.39
C PRO A 46 14.05 66.94 -2.44
N ARG A 47 15.15 66.31 -2.06
CA ARG A 47 16.15 65.80 -3.02
C ARG A 47 15.41 64.80 -3.88
N LYS A 48 15.33 65.10 -5.18
CA LYS A 48 14.68 64.29 -6.21
C LYS A 48 15.00 62.82 -5.97
N THR A 49 14.00 62.09 -5.49
CA THR A 49 13.98 60.63 -5.59
C THR A 49 14.11 60.32 -7.07
N VAL A 50 15.23 59.72 -7.46
CA VAL A 50 15.30 58.96 -8.71
C VAL A 50 14.26 57.86 -8.52
N ARG A 51 13.05 58.09 -9.04
CA ARG A 51 12.02 57.07 -9.14
C ARG A 51 12.61 55.97 -10.02
N PHE A 52 13.18 54.95 -9.40
CA PHE A 52 13.12 53.62 -9.99
C PHE A 52 11.63 53.31 -10.09
N GLY A 53 11.07 53.45 -11.29
CA GLY A 53 9.69 53.09 -11.58
C GLY A 53 9.53 51.60 -11.37
N GLY A 54 9.03 51.22 -10.21
CA GLY A 54 8.57 49.89 -9.86
C GLY A 54 8.66 49.63 -8.35
N THR A 55 7.73 48.84 -7.82
CA THR A 55 7.84 48.33 -6.44
C THR A 55 9.14 47.53 -6.28
N VAL A 56 9.69 47.41 -5.06
CA VAL A 56 10.86 46.54 -4.78
C VAL A 56 10.61 45.12 -5.33
N THR A 57 9.35 44.68 -5.30
CA THR A 57 8.86 43.45 -5.93
C THR A 57 9.12 43.38 -7.44
N GLU A 58 8.82 44.45 -8.18
CA GLU A 58 9.09 44.54 -9.62
C GLU A 58 10.59 44.59 -9.93
N VAL A 59 11.39 45.20 -9.06
CA VAL A 59 12.85 45.25 -9.19
C VAL A 59 13.49 43.89 -8.87
N LEU A 60 13.03 43.17 -7.85
CA LEU A 60 13.61 41.85 -7.53
C LEU A 60 13.22 40.78 -8.57
N LEU A 61 12.03 40.87 -9.18
CA LEU A 61 11.56 39.93 -10.20
C LEU A 61 12.12 40.19 -11.61
N LYS A 62 12.49 41.43 -11.93
CA LYS A 62 12.92 41.85 -13.27
C LYS A 62 14.42 41.64 -13.54
N TYR A 63 15.23 41.44 -12.50
CA TYR A 63 16.69 41.42 -12.65
C TYR A 63 17.25 40.00 -12.76
N LYS A 64 18.08 39.80 -13.78
CA LYS A 64 18.57 38.48 -14.23
C LYS A 64 20.05 38.20 -13.94
N LYS A 65 20.82 39.16 -13.41
CA LYS A 65 22.29 39.03 -13.23
C LYS A 65 22.67 38.52 -11.85
N ASP A 66 23.47 37.46 -11.82
CA ASP A 66 23.90 36.75 -10.62
C ASP A 66 24.69 37.65 -9.64
N ASP A 67 25.56 38.53 -10.13
CA ASP A 67 26.37 39.44 -9.29
C ASP A 67 25.53 40.38 -8.41
N GLN A 68 24.39 40.83 -8.92
CA GLN A 68 23.50 41.73 -8.17
C GLN A 68 22.73 40.99 -7.07
N ILE A 69 22.35 39.75 -7.35
CA ILE A 69 21.70 38.87 -6.37
C ILE A 69 22.68 38.57 -5.23
N ILE A 70 23.94 38.29 -5.55
CA ILE A 70 25.00 38.06 -4.54
C ILE A 70 25.14 39.29 -3.63
N ASN A 71 25.28 40.49 -4.20
CA ASN A 71 25.40 41.72 -3.41
C ASN A 71 24.16 41.95 -2.52
N TRP A 72 22.95 41.72 -3.02
CA TRP A 72 21.74 41.83 -2.20
C TRP A 72 21.73 40.83 -1.06
N LEU A 73 22.08 39.57 -1.31
CA LEU A 73 22.13 38.54 -0.26
C LEU A 73 23.16 38.89 0.82
N LEU A 74 24.32 39.44 0.44
CA LEU A 74 25.32 39.92 1.39
C LEU A 74 24.79 41.08 2.26
N GLU A 75 24.14 42.07 1.65
CA GLU A 75 23.54 43.19 2.37
C GLU A 75 22.42 42.72 3.31
N PHE A 76 21.53 41.84 2.85
CA PHE A 76 20.47 41.27 3.70
C PHE A 76 21.02 40.41 4.84
N ARG A 77 22.11 39.66 4.62
CA ARG A 77 22.80 38.92 5.68
C ARG A 77 23.40 39.86 6.72
N SER A 78 23.97 41.00 6.31
CA SER A 78 24.52 42.00 7.24
C SER A 78 23.44 42.67 8.10
N SER A 79 22.25 42.82 7.54
CA SER A 79 21.12 43.52 8.16
C SER A 79 20.08 42.59 8.79
N ILE A 80 20.39 41.30 8.98
CA ILE A 80 19.39 40.27 9.33
C ILE A 80 18.69 40.52 10.67
N MET A 81 19.36 41.19 11.60
CA MET A 81 18.80 41.56 12.91
C MET A 81 17.63 42.54 12.79
N TYR A 82 17.61 43.35 11.73
CA TYR A 82 16.57 44.35 11.49
C TYR A 82 15.37 43.81 10.71
N LEU A 83 15.48 42.60 10.13
CA LEU A 83 14.43 41.99 9.32
C LEU A 83 13.32 41.35 10.18
N THR A 84 12.81 42.07 11.19
CA THR A 84 11.77 41.59 12.11
C THR A 84 10.47 41.21 11.39
N LYS A 85 9.48 40.71 12.13
CA LYS A 85 8.14 40.32 11.60
C LYS A 85 7.49 41.41 10.74
N ASP A 86 7.79 42.68 10.99
CA ASP A 86 7.27 43.82 10.22
C ASP A 86 7.71 43.80 8.75
N PHE A 87 8.80 43.09 8.43
CA PHE A 87 9.33 42.90 7.07
C PHE A 87 8.95 41.54 6.46
N GLU A 88 7.94 40.84 6.98
CA GLU A 88 7.50 39.53 6.49
C GLU A 88 7.22 39.51 4.98
N GLN A 89 6.64 40.59 4.42
CA GLN A 89 6.39 40.68 2.98
C GLN A 89 7.69 40.68 2.16
N LEU A 90 8.73 41.37 2.63
CA LEU A 90 10.04 41.39 1.97
C LEU A 90 10.70 40.02 2.04
N ILE A 91 10.67 39.35 3.20
CA ILE A 91 11.19 38.00 3.36
C ILE A 91 10.46 37.02 2.43
N ASN A 92 9.13 37.10 2.33
CA ASN A 92 8.36 36.25 1.42
C ASN A 92 8.73 36.48 -0.05
N ILE A 93 9.12 37.70 -0.44
CA ILE A 93 9.64 37.99 -1.79
C ILE A 93 11.02 37.36 -1.98
N LEU A 94 11.92 37.49 -0.99
CA LEU A 94 13.26 36.88 -1.03
C LEU A 94 13.20 35.34 -1.07
N LEU A 95 12.24 34.74 -0.38
CA LEU A 95 11.99 33.29 -0.43
C LEU A 95 11.47 32.81 -1.79
N ARG A 96 10.86 33.70 -2.60
CA ARG A 96 10.37 33.37 -3.95
C ARG A 96 11.40 33.57 -5.05
N LEU A 97 12.62 34.01 -4.72
CA LEU A 97 13.68 34.16 -5.71
C LEU A 97 14.01 32.82 -6.36
N LYS A 98 14.24 32.80 -7.68
CA LYS A 98 14.68 31.59 -8.39
C LYS A 98 16.17 31.37 -8.16
N TRP A 99 16.52 30.60 -7.13
CA TRP A 99 17.90 30.39 -6.68
C TRP A 99 18.50 29.04 -7.13
N LEU A 100 17.69 28.01 -7.42
CA LEU A 100 18.17 26.65 -7.75
C LEU A 100 18.90 26.55 -9.09
N ASN A 101 18.39 27.16 -10.17
CA ASN A 101 19.00 27.08 -11.51
C ASN A 101 20.02 28.22 -11.77
N ARG A 102 20.79 28.62 -10.75
CA ARG A 102 21.75 29.75 -10.81
C ARG A 102 23.18 29.29 -10.58
N SER A 103 24.15 30.20 -10.71
CA SER A 103 25.55 29.89 -10.41
C SER A 103 25.73 29.37 -8.98
N GLN A 104 26.72 28.48 -8.80
CA GLN A 104 27.05 27.87 -7.51
C GLN A 104 27.28 28.91 -6.41
N THR A 105 27.87 30.07 -6.75
CA THR A 105 28.10 31.19 -5.83
C THR A 105 26.79 31.81 -5.32
N VAL A 106 25.78 31.96 -6.18
CA VAL A 106 24.45 32.45 -5.76
C VAL A 106 23.79 31.46 -4.81
N VAL A 107 23.87 30.16 -5.13
CA VAL A 107 23.31 29.09 -4.29
C VAL A 107 23.93 29.11 -2.91
N GLU A 108 25.26 29.18 -2.80
CA GLU A 108 25.97 29.17 -1.52
C GLU A 108 25.64 30.38 -0.66
N GLU A 109 25.59 31.58 -1.25
CA GLU A 109 25.18 32.79 -0.55
C GLU A 109 23.72 32.74 -0.09
N TYR A 110 22.84 32.14 -0.90
CA TYR A 110 21.44 31.94 -0.54
C TYR A 110 21.28 30.95 0.62
N LEU A 111 22.01 29.83 0.60
CA LEU A 111 22.02 28.86 1.70
C LEU A 111 22.52 29.49 3.00
N ALA A 112 23.57 30.33 2.93
CA ALA A 112 24.08 31.05 4.07
C ALA A 112 23.09 32.11 4.60
N PHE A 113 22.36 32.77 3.69
CA PHE A 113 21.26 33.66 4.05
C PHE A 113 20.14 32.91 4.80
N LEU A 114 19.68 31.77 4.30
CA LEU A 114 18.66 30.96 4.97
C LEU A 114 19.08 30.52 6.39
N GLY A 115 20.32 30.06 6.54
CA GLY A 115 20.87 29.69 7.85
C GLY A 115 20.88 30.86 8.83
N ASN A 116 21.38 32.02 8.39
CA ASN A 116 21.42 33.23 9.21
C ASN A 116 20.01 33.75 9.56
N LEU A 117 19.07 33.71 8.61
CA LEU A 117 17.69 34.15 8.81
C LEU A 117 17.00 33.35 9.91
N VAL A 118 17.06 32.02 9.80
CA VAL A 118 16.42 31.11 10.74
C VAL A 118 17.13 31.13 12.11
N SER A 119 18.46 31.33 12.13
CA SER A 119 19.23 31.46 13.37
C SER A 119 18.92 32.77 14.11
N ALA A 120 18.74 33.88 13.39
CA ALA A 120 18.42 35.16 14.01
C ALA A 120 16.94 35.24 14.42
N GLN A 121 16.04 34.69 13.59
CA GLN A 121 14.59 34.83 13.74
C GLN A 121 13.87 33.53 13.36
N THR A 122 13.60 32.71 14.37
CA THR A 122 12.93 31.41 14.22
C THR A 122 11.49 31.51 13.70
N VAL A 123 10.88 32.71 13.73
CA VAL A 123 9.55 32.98 13.14
C VAL A 123 9.50 32.61 11.65
N PHE A 124 10.62 32.78 10.94
CA PHE A 124 10.71 32.50 9.50
C PHE A 124 11.08 31.04 9.19
N LEU A 125 11.26 30.18 10.20
CA LEU A 125 11.56 28.76 10.00
C LEU A 125 10.50 28.06 9.14
N ARG A 126 9.22 28.17 9.50
CA ARG A 126 8.12 27.51 8.77
C ARG A 126 8.02 28.00 7.30
N PRO A 127 8.06 29.32 7.01
CA PRO A 127 8.16 29.82 5.64
C PRO A 127 9.35 29.26 4.85
N CYS A 128 10.54 29.20 5.45
CA CYS A 128 11.74 28.64 4.78
C CYS A 128 11.56 27.15 4.45
N LEU A 129 11.09 26.36 5.41
CA LEU A 129 10.84 24.92 5.20
C LEU A 129 9.74 24.69 4.15
N SER A 130 8.68 25.49 4.15
CA SER A 130 7.59 25.41 3.18
C SER A 130 8.04 25.76 1.76
N MET A 131 8.94 26.74 1.62
CA MET A 131 9.59 27.07 0.35
C MET A 131 10.40 25.88 -0.15
N ILE A 132 11.28 25.31 0.68
CA ILE A 132 12.12 24.16 0.28
C ILE A 132 11.26 22.95 -0.09
N ALA A 133 10.24 22.62 0.71
CA ALA A 133 9.35 21.50 0.43
C ALA A 133 8.55 21.68 -0.88
N SER A 134 8.28 22.91 -1.28
CA SER A 134 7.60 23.21 -2.56
C SER A 134 8.48 22.94 -3.78
N HIS A 135 9.80 22.79 -3.60
CA HIS A 135 10.75 22.45 -4.66
C HIS A 135 11.03 20.94 -4.78
N PHE A 136 10.35 20.08 -4.00
CA PHE A 136 10.46 18.62 -4.13
C PHE A 136 9.61 18.03 -5.26
N VAL A 137 9.00 18.88 -6.08
CA VAL A 137 8.26 18.50 -7.29
C VAL A 137 8.92 19.15 -8.50
N PRO A 138 8.84 18.53 -9.70
CA PRO A 138 9.31 19.15 -10.93
C PRO A 138 8.66 20.53 -11.14
N PRO A 139 9.41 21.52 -11.65
CA PRO A 139 8.82 22.81 -11.99
C PRO A 139 7.77 22.61 -13.08
N ARG A 140 6.57 23.18 -12.90
CA ARG A 140 5.56 23.18 -13.97
C ARG A 140 6.08 24.03 -15.12
N VAL A 141 6.39 23.40 -16.25
CA VAL A 141 6.74 24.10 -17.48
C VAL A 141 5.43 24.58 -18.12
N ILE A 142 5.05 25.83 -17.85
CA ILE A 142 3.94 26.48 -18.56
C ILE A 142 4.51 26.92 -19.91
N VAL A 143 4.32 26.12 -20.95
CA VAL A 143 4.53 26.56 -22.32
C VAL A 143 3.37 27.51 -22.64
N LYS A 144 3.68 28.77 -22.91
CA LYS A 144 2.69 29.73 -23.40
C LYS A 144 2.69 29.69 -24.91
N ASP A 145 1.67 29.07 -25.50
CA ASP A 145 1.34 29.26 -26.90
C ASP A 145 0.01 30.03 -27.01
N GLY A 146 0.10 31.35 -27.17
CA GLY A 146 -1.07 32.25 -27.18
C GLY A 146 -1.74 32.44 -25.80
N ASP A 147 -3.08 32.57 -25.81
CA ASP A 147 -3.94 32.90 -24.65
C ASP A 147 -4.50 31.64 -23.93
N VAL A 148 -3.95 30.46 -24.24
CA VAL A 148 -4.33 29.18 -23.63
C VAL A 148 -3.10 28.57 -22.98
N ASP A 149 -3.14 28.40 -21.66
CA ASP A 149 -2.11 27.67 -20.91
C ASP A 149 -2.26 26.16 -21.20
N VAL A 150 -1.51 25.63 -22.17
CA VAL A 150 -1.37 24.17 -22.38
C VAL A 150 -0.06 23.73 -21.74
N SER A 151 -0.14 22.94 -20.67
CA SER A 151 1.03 22.44 -19.93
C SER A 151 0.73 21.04 -19.41
N ASP A 152 1.31 20.04 -20.06
CA ASP A 152 1.39 18.65 -19.59
C ASP A 152 2.65 17.92 -20.09
N SER A 153 3.70 18.64 -20.54
CA SER A 153 4.98 18.02 -20.87
C SER A 153 5.90 18.03 -19.64
N ASP A 154 6.13 16.84 -19.10
CA ASP A 154 7.21 16.54 -18.15
C ASP A 154 8.55 16.53 -18.90
N ASP A 155 9.00 17.69 -19.39
CA ASP A 155 10.31 17.81 -20.03
C ASP A 155 11.44 17.45 -19.04
N GLU A 156 12.40 16.65 -19.49
CA GLU A 156 13.60 16.26 -18.76
C GLU A 156 14.47 17.49 -18.46
N ASP A 157 14.27 18.14 -17.31
CA ASP A 157 15.26 19.09 -16.79
C ASP A 157 16.44 18.28 -16.24
N ASP A 158 17.51 18.16 -17.02
CA ASP A 158 18.76 17.47 -16.65
C ASP A 158 19.32 17.94 -15.28
N ASN A 159 18.98 19.16 -14.83
CA ASN A 159 19.44 19.72 -13.56
C ASN A 159 18.55 19.36 -12.36
N LEU A 160 17.43 18.66 -12.56
CA LEU A 160 16.47 18.34 -11.51
C LEU A 160 17.09 17.56 -10.33
N PRO A 161 17.96 16.55 -10.52
CA PRO A 161 18.62 15.86 -9.41
C PRO A 161 19.52 16.79 -8.58
N ALA A 162 20.30 17.67 -9.24
CA ALA A 162 21.17 18.64 -8.58
C ALA A 162 20.38 19.67 -7.77
N ASN A 163 19.19 20.05 -8.26
CA ASN A 163 18.27 20.92 -7.54
C ASN A 163 17.76 20.26 -6.25
N PHE A 164 17.39 18.98 -6.31
CA PHE A 164 16.99 18.24 -5.12
C PHE A 164 18.15 18.11 -4.12
N ASP A 165 19.37 17.80 -4.57
CA ASP A 165 20.56 17.77 -3.71
C ASP A 165 20.76 19.07 -2.95
N THR A 166 20.57 20.19 -3.65
CA THR A 166 20.67 21.52 -3.07
C THR A 166 19.58 21.79 -2.03
N CYS A 167 18.33 21.39 -2.29
CA CYS A 167 17.23 21.47 -1.32
C CYS A 167 17.50 20.62 -0.06
N HIS A 168 18.01 19.40 -0.23
CA HIS A 168 18.39 18.54 0.91
C HIS A 168 19.54 19.14 1.72
N ARG A 169 20.55 19.72 1.05
CA ARG A 169 21.63 20.47 1.71
C ARG A 169 21.07 21.66 2.51
N ALA A 170 20.10 22.39 1.97
CA ALA A 170 19.43 23.49 2.67
C ALA A 170 18.76 23.02 3.97
N LEU A 171 18.00 21.92 3.92
CA LEU A 171 17.36 21.34 5.12
C LEU A 171 18.38 20.93 6.18
N GLN A 172 19.49 20.32 5.77
CA GLN A 172 20.56 19.93 6.69
C GLN A 172 21.23 21.14 7.33
N ILE A 173 21.46 22.22 6.58
CA ILE A 173 22.00 23.48 7.13
C ILE A 173 21.04 24.08 8.14
N ILE A 174 19.75 24.19 7.80
CA ILE A 174 18.72 24.73 8.71
C ILE A 174 18.64 23.92 10.00
N ALA A 175 18.66 22.58 9.90
CA ALA A 175 18.60 21.72 11.08
C ALA A 175 19.86 21.76 11.96
N ARG A 176 21.03 22.11 11.39
CA ARG A 176 22.25 22.37 12.19
C ARG A 176 22.09 23.61 13.08
N TYR A 177 21.40 24.65 12.60
CA TYR A 177 21.13 25.86 13.38
C TYR A 177 19.93 25.70 14.33
N VAL A 178 18.88 25.00 13.90
CA VAL A 178 17.66 24.79 14.67
C VAL A 178 17.35 23.29 14.80
N PRO A 179 17.75 22.64 15.91
CA PRO A 179 17.52 21.21 16.13
C PRO A 179 16.04 20.82 16.15
N SER A 180 15.14 21.75 16.47
CA SER A 180 13.68 21.52 16.47
C SER A 180 13.05 21.47 15.06
N THR A 181 13.85 21.62 14.00
CA THR A 181 13.40 21.60 12.59
C THR A 181 12.49 20.41 12.24
N PRO A 182 12.77 19.15 12.65
CA PRO A 182 11.94 18.01 12.28
C PRO A 182 10.45 18.17 12.65
N TRP A 183 10.17 18.71 13.84
CA TRP A 183 8.81 18.92 14.36
C TRP A 183 7.98 19.89 13.51
N PHE A 184 8.63 20.90 12.93
CA PHE A 184 7.97 21.85 12.04
C PHE A 184 7.93 21.36 10.59
N LEU A 185 8.86 20.49 10.20
CA LEU A 185 8.95 19.97 8.84
C LEU A 185 7.83 18.98 8.53
N MET A 186 7.54 18.02 9.41
CA MET A 186 6.58 16.95 9.09
C MET A 186 5.17 17.47 8.72
N PRO A 187 4.55 18.42 9.47
CA PRO A 187 3.26 18.98 9.08
C PRO A 187 3.28 19.65 7.69
N ILE A 188 4.39 20.27 7.32
CA ILE A 188 4.58 20.90 6.00
C ILE A 188 4.65 19.82 4.91
N LEU A 189 5.36 18.72 5.16
CA LEU A 189 5.46 17.60 4.20
C LEU A 189 4.10 16.95 3.94
N VAL A 190 3.24 16.86 4.96
CA VAL A 190 1.85 16.39 4.83
C VAL A 190 1.02 17.39 4.01
N GLU A 191 1.10 18.68 4.34
CA GLU A 191 0.35 19.76 3.66
C GLU A 191 0.71 19.87 2.16
N LYS A 192 2.00 19.70 1.85
CA LYS A 192 2.54 19.82 0.48
C LYS A 192 2.49 18.53 -0.33
N PHE A 193 2.01 17.43 0.25
CA PHE A 193 1.93 16.16 -0.47
C PHE A 193 1.06 16.29 -1.73
N PRO A 194 1.56 15.95 -2.93
CA PRO A 194 0.81 16.12 -4.17
C PRO A 194 -0.51 15.34 -4.17
N PHE A 195 -1.53 15.88 -4.83
CA PHE A 195 -2.79 15.16 -4.95
C PHE A 195 -2.58 13.85 -5.71
N VAL A 196 -3.25 12.77 -5.27
CA VAL A 196 -3.05 11.39 -5.73
C VAL A 196 -3.29 11.20 -7.24
N ARG A 197 -4.01 12.13 -7.89
CA ARG A 197 -4.26 12.14 -9.35
C ARG A 197 -3.29 13.00 -10.18
N LYS A 198 -2.22 13.55 -9.57
CA LYS A 198 -1.17 14.28 -10.30
C LYS A 198 -0.31 13.34 -11.14
N SER A 199 0.56 13.91 -11.98
CA SER A 199 1.47 13.14 -12.83
C SER A 199 2.34 12.18 -12.02
N GLU A 200 2.66 11.06 -12.64
CA GLU A 200 3.46 9.97 -12.08
C GLU A 200 4.81 10.51 -11.60
N ARG A 201 5.46 11.33 -12.45
CA ARG A 201 6.76 11.98 -12.18
C ARG A 201 6.73 12.89 -10.96
N THR A 202 5.63 13.64 -10.77
CA THR A 202 5.48 14.52 -9.60
C THR A 202 5.41 13.70 -8.30
N LEU A 203 4.63 12.62 -8.30
CA LEU A 203 4.49 11.74 -7.14
C LEU A 203 5.81 11.01 -6.84
N GLU A 204 6.46 10.48 -7.88
CA GLU A 204 7.76 9.82 -7.79
C GLU A 204 8.81 10.72 -7.15
N CYS A 205 9.02 11.92 -7.70
CA CYS A 205 10.02 12.87 -7.18
C CYS A 205 9.74 13.24 -5.73
N TYR A 206 8.47 13.51 -5.38
CA TYR A 206 8.11 13.90 -4.02
C TYR A 206 8.37 12.75 -3.04
N VAL A 207 7.92 11.54 -3.35
CA VAL A 207 8.14 10.36 -2.48
C VAL A 207 9.62 10.00 -2.38
N HIS A 208 10.38 10.07 -3.47
CA HIS A 208 11.83 9.87 -3.46
C HIS A 208 12.52 10.86 -2.48
N ASN A 209 12.17 12.14 -2.58
CA ASN A 209 12.72 13.17 -1.69
C ASN A 209 12.29 12.96 -0.22
N LEU A 210 11.04 12.56 0.04
CA LEU A 210 10.59 12.20 1.40
C LEU A 210 11.40 11.03 1.99
N LEU A 211 11.58 9.95 1.23
CA LEU A 211 12.36 8.80 1.67
C LEU A 211 13.82 9.20 1.93
N ARG A 212 14.40 10.09 1.13
CA ARG A 212 15.73 10.65 1.37
C ARG A 212 15.80 11.47 2.67
N ILE A 213 14.78 12.27 3.00
CA ILE A 213 14.69 13.01 4.28
C ILE A 213 14.82 12.05 5.47
N SER A 214 14.16 10.89 5.40
CA SER A 214 14.16 9.91 6.48
C SER A 214 15.54 9.30 6.79
N VAL A 215 16.47 9.33 5.83
CA VAL A 215 17.84 8.81 5.99
C VAL A 215 18.68 9.70 6.91
N TYR A 216 18.56 11.02 6.79
CA TYR A 216 19.33 11.97 7.59
C TYR A 216 18.54 12.60 8.75
N PHE A 217 17.21 12.44 8.78
CA PHE A 217 16.36 12.69 9.95
C PHE A 217 15.67 11.40 10.40
N PRO A 218 16.38 10.51 11.13
CA PRO A 218 15.83 9.22 11.55
C PRO A 218 14.60 9.37 12.46
N THR A 219 14.47 10.49 13.19
CA THR A 219 13.30 10.79 14.03
C THR A 219 12.00 10.93 13.24
N LEU A 220 12.08 11.33 11.96
CA LEU A 220 10.91 11.47 11.08
C LEU A 220 10.60 10.20 10.30
N ARG A 221 11.46 9.17 10.35
CA ARG A 221 11.33 7.99 9.50
C ARG A 221 9.98 7.30 9.66
N HIS A 222 9.53 7.10 10.90
CA HIS A 222 8.23 6.50 11.17
C HIS A 222 7.08 7.31 10.55
N GLU A 223 7.01 8.63 10.82
CA GLU A 223 5.95 9.50 10.33
C GLU A 223 5.95 9.63 8.79
N ILE A 224 7.13 9.69 8.17
CA ILE A 224 7.29 9.73 6.71
C ILE A 224 6.82 8.42 6.08
N LEU A 225 7.24 7.27 6.62
CA LEU A 225 6.81 5.97 6.11
C LEU A 225 5.32 5.77 6.29
N GLU A 226 4.75 6.22 7.42
CA GLU A 226 3.31 6.19 7.65
C GLU A 226 2.58 7.00 6.57
N LEU A 227 3.01 8.24 6.29
CA LEU A 227 2.43 9.09 5.25
C LEU A 227 2.51 8.42 3.86
N VAL A 228 3.68 7.89 3.48
CA VAL A 228 3.87 7.25 2.16
C VAL A 228 2.97 6.01 2.04
N ILE A 229 2.94 5.15 3.05
CA ILE A 229 2.12 3.93 3.05
C ILE A 229 0.62 4.27 3.05
N GLU A 230 0.19 5.31 3.78
CA GLU A 230 -1.20 5.79 3.75
C GLU A 230 -1.64 6.20 2.33
N LYS A 231 -0.76 6.90 1.58
CA LYS A 231 -1.07 7.31 0.21
C LYS A 231 -1.05 6.15 -0.78
N LEU A 232 -0.09 5.23 -0.63
CA LEU A 232 -0.04 3.98 -1.39
C LEU A 232 -1.32 3.16 -1.18
N LEU A 233 -1.78 3.05 0.06
CA LEU A 233 -2.98 2.30 0.41
C LEU A 233 -4.24 2.92 -0.22
N LYS A 234 -4.33 4.25 -0.28
CA LYS A 234 -5.41 4.94 -0.99
C LYS A 234 -5.39 4.66 -2.50
N LEU A 235 -4.22 4.54 -3.11
CA LEU A 235 -4.10 4.16 -4.53
C LEU A 235 -4.52 2.70 -4.74
N ASP A 236 -4.08 1.80 -3.86
CA ASP A 236 -4.35 0.36 -3.92
C ASP A 236 -5.83 0.04 -3.75
N VAL A 237 -6.53 0.69 -2.82
CA VAL A 237 -7.98 0.50 -2.63
C VAL A 237 -8.81 1.09 -3.78
N ASN A 238 -8.27 2.07 -4.51
CA ASN A 238 -8.99 2.71 -5.62
C ASN A 238 -8.97 1.90 -6.92
N ALA A 239 -8.08 0.92 -7.07
CA ALA A 239 -7.99 0.07 -8.24
C ALA A 239 -8.03 -1.39 -7.80
N SER A 240 -9.15 -2.08 -8.05
CA SER A 240 -9.24 -3.48 -7.67
C SER A 240 -8.29 -4.30 -8.53
N ARG A 241 -7.85 -5.45 -8.00
CA ARG A 241 -6.97 -6.36 -8.74
C ARG A 241 -7.56 -6.78 -10.08
N GLN A 242 -8.86 -7.08 -10.11
CA GLN A 242 -9.55 -7.52 -11.32
C GLN A 242 -9.53 -6.42 -12.39
N ASP A 243 -9.78 -5.16 -12.00
CA ASP A 243 -9.76 -4.03 -12.94
C ASP A 243 -8.38 -3.84 -13.58
N ILE A 244 -7.31 -4.09 -12.82
CA ILE A 244 -5.94 -4.02 -13.33
C ILE A 244 -5.66 -5.17 -14.28
N GLU A 245 -6.00 -6.40 -13.91
CA GLU A 245 -5.82 -7.58 -14.76
C GLU A 245 -6.61 -7.45 -16.08
N ASP A 246 -7.88 -7.04 -16.03
CA ASP A 246 -8.73 -6.82 -17.21
C ASP A 246 -8.18 -5.72 -18.13
N ALA A 247 -7.66 -4.62 -17.56
CA ALA A 247 -7.06 -3.53 -18.34
C ALA A 247 -5.74 -3.94 -19.02
N GLU A 248 -4.97 -4.83 -18.39
CA GLU A 248 -3.73 -5.36 -18.96
C GLU A 248 -3.99 -6.45 -20.02
N GLU A 249 -5.05 -7.25 -19.87
CA GLU A 249 -5.45 -8.28 -20.85
C GLU A 249 -6.07 -7.69 -22.11
N THR A 250 -6.86 -6.62 -21.98
CA THR A 250 -7.50 -5.92 -23.10
C THR A 250 -6.54 -5.03 -23.89
N ALA A 251 -5.38 -4.70 -23.32
CA ALA A 251 -4.34 -4.00 -24.04
C ALA A 251 -3.78 -4.90 -25.15
N PRO A 252 -3.63 -4.41 -26.39
CA PRO A 252 -3.01 -5.20 -27.44
C PRO A 252 -1.58 -5.53 -27.01
N GLN A 253 -1.36 -6.81 -26.65
CA GLN A 253 -0.04 -7.32 -26.29
C GLN A 253 0.91 -7.12 -27.47
N SER A 254 1.70 -6.05 -27.43
CA SER A 254 2.84 -5.88 -28.30
C SER A 254 3.94 -6.82 -27.83
N GLY A 255 3.91 -8.06 -28.34
CA GLY A 255 5.07 -8.94 -28.39
C GLY A 255 5.00 -10.18 -27.51
N SER A 256 4.28 -11.21 -27.98
CA SER A 256 4.70 -12.60 -27.78
C SER A 256 4.07 -13.52 -28.83
N GLY A 257 4.84 -13.81 -29.90
CA GLY A 257 4.87 -15.13 -30.54
C GLY A 257 3.82 -15.51 -31.59
N THR A 258 4.23 -15.37 -32.86
CA THR A 258 4.03 -16.28 -34.02
C THR A 258 2.65 -16.44 -34.68
N ASP A 259 2.69 -16.18 -35.99
CA ASP A 259 1.91 -16.71 -37.12
C ASP A 259 0.48 -16.20 -37.41
N ALA A 260 0.45 -15.31 -38.42
CA ALA A 260 -0.40 -15.30 -39.61
C ALA A 260 -1.93 -15.47 -39.45
N ALA A 261 -2.69 -14.40 -39.74
CA ALA A 261 -3.46 -14.25 -40.98
C ALA A 261 -4.41 -13.04 -40.94
N GLU A 262 -4.33 -12.22 -42.01
CA GLU A 262 -5.41 -11.47 -42.69
C GLU A 262 -6.25 -10.48 -41.83
N GLY A 263 -6.20 -9.16 -42.01
CA GLY A 263 -6.10 -8.37 -43.23
C GLY A 263 -7.51 -7.99 -43.70
N LEU A 264 -7.99 -6.75 -43.44
CA LEU A 264 -9.03 -6.08 -44.24
C LEU A 264 -9.26 -4.62 -43.80
N PHE A 265 -9.05 -3.72 -44.78
CA PHE A 265 -9.37 -2.28 -44.85
C PHE A 265 -8.32 -1.27 -44.34
N HIS A 266 -7.32 -1.04 -45.20
CA HIS A 266 -6.65 0.25 -45.35
C HIS A 266 -7.35 0.99 -46.51
N MET A 267 -7.75 2.24 -46.29
CA MET A 267 -8.09 3.17 -47.37
C MET A 267 -7.51 4.53 -46.99
N ASP A 268 -6.63 4.98 -47.88
CA ASP A 268 -5.80 6.20 -47.91
C ASP A 268 -6.64 7.47 -47.61
N GLU A 269 -6.15 8.59 -47.07
CA GLU A 269 -5.07 9.51 -47.47
C GLU A 269 -4.72 10.34 -46.18
N ASP A 270 -3.48 10.70 -45.82
CA ASP A 270 -2.66 11.77 -46.38
C ASP A 270 -1.22 11.69 -45.79
N GLU A 271 -0.24 12.06 -46.62
CA GLU A 271 1.20 12.07 -46.34
C GLU A 271 1.66 13.24 -45.43
N GLU A 272 2.85 13.05 -44.84
CA GLU A 272 3.80 14.04 -44.29
C GLU A 272 3.70 14.43 -42.79
N THR A 273 4.34 13.63 -41.94
CA THR A 273 5.54 14.06 -41.19
C THR A 273 6.18 12.86 -40.49
N GLU A 274 7.27 12.36 -41.06
CA GLU A 274 8.16 11.39 -40.42
C GLU A 274 8.86 12.03 -39.22
N HIS A 275 8.26 11.91 -38.04
CA HIS A 275 9.02 11.92 -36.79
C HIS A 275 9.27 10.47 -36.40
N GLU A 276 10.44 9.95 -36.81
CA GLU A 276 11.05 8.76 -36.24
C GLU A 276 11.22 8.95 -34.72
N THR A 277 10.20 8.58 -33.96
CA THR A 277 10.33 8.37 -32.52
C THR A 277 11.13 7.08 -32.38
N LYS A 278 12.44 7.21 -32.17
CA LYS A 278 13.29 6.10 -31.74
C LYS A 278 12.59 5.39 -30.59
N ALA A 279 12.12 4.17 -30.85
CA ALA A 279 11.49 3.33 -29.87
C ALA A 279 12.52 3.05 -28.75
N ASP A 280 12.29 3.64 -27.59
CA ASP A 280 13.10 3.43 -26.41
C ASP A 280 12.87 1.99 -25.88
N PRO A 281 13.90 1.20 -25.54
CA PRO A 281 13.77 -0.20 -25.13
C PRO A 281 13.08 -0.42 -23.76
N GLU A 282 12.62 0.63 -23.07
CA GLU A 282 12.13 0.57 -21.67
C GLU A 282 10.62 0.35 -21.51
N ARG A 283 9.88 0.12 -22.60
CA ARG A 283 8.41 -0.08 -22.55
C ARG A 283 7.86 -1.37 -21.89
N PRO A 284 8.60 -2.46 -21.57
CA PRO A 284 7.93 -3.65 -21.02
C PRO A 284 7.55 -3.53 -19.53
N THR A 285 7.93 -2.46 -18.84
CA THR A 285 7.64 -2.28 -17.39
C THR A 285 6.49 -1.36 -17.06
N GLN A 286 5.93 -0.64 -18.03
CA GLN A 286 4.84 0.31 -17.79
C GLN A 286 3.50 -0.43 -17.66
N MET A 287 2.72 -0.06 -16.65
CA MET A 287 1.33 -0.49 -16.48
C MET A 287 0.43 0.33 -17.42
N VAL A 288 -0.57 -0.33 -18.00
CA VAL A 288 -1.60 0.27 -18.83
C VAL A 288 -2.60 1.04 -17.97
N HIS A 289 -2.96 0.48 -16.80
CA HIS A 289 -3.88 1.14 -15.88
C HIS A 289 -3.18 2.30 -15.14
N PRO A 290 -3.66 3.56 -15.25
CA PRO A 290 -2.93 4.74 -14.75
C PRO A 290 -2.77 4.77 -13.22
N VAL A 291 -3.75 4.26 -12.47
CA VAL A 291 -3.63 4.14 -11.00
C VAL A 291 -2.63 3.04 -10.63
N ALA A 292 -2.57 1.96 -11.42
CA ALA A 292 -1.65 0.87 -11.18
C ALA A 292 -0.22 1.29 -11.52
N GLU A 293 -0.02 2.11 -12.55
CA GLU A 293 1.28 2.69 -12.88
C GLU A 293 1.84 3.53 -11.73
N ARG A 294 1.02 4.45 -11.19
CA ARG A 294 1.40 5.26 -10.02
C ARG A 294 1.72 4.39 -8.81
N LEU A 295 0.88 3.39 -8.54
CA LEU A 295 1.07 2.47 -7.43
C LEU A 295 2.38 1.67 -7.59
N ASP A 296 2.67 1.18 -8.79
CA ASP A 296 3.85 0.38 -9.09
C ASP A 296 5.14 1.19 -8.96
N ILE A 297 5.17 2.41 -9.50
CA ILE A 297 6.31 3.32 -9.35
C ILE A 297 6.57 3.57 -7.85
N LEU A 298 5.55 4.00 -7.12
CA LEU A 298 5.71 4.36 -5.71
C LEU A 298 6.04 3.15 -4.81
N LEU A 299 5.46 1.98 -5.05
CA LEU A 299 5.78 0.76 -4.31
C LEU A 299 7.21 0.29 -4.63
N SER A 300 7.65 0.39 -5.88
CA SER A 300 9.03 0.06 -6.27
C SER A 300 10.07 0.96 -5.58
N LEU A 301 9.77 2.25 -5.38
CA LEU A 301 10.60 3.17 -4.61
C LEU A 301 10.67 2.76 -3.14
N LEU A 302 9.53 2.41 -2.53
CA LEU A 302 9.48 1.95 -1.14
C LEU A 302 10.29 0.67 -0.95
N LEU A 303 10.15 -0.32 -1.85
CA LEU A 303 10.89 -1.58 -1.81
C LEU A 303 12.40 -1.36 -2.00
N SER A 304 12.78 -0.46 -2.91
CA SER A 304 14.18 -0.06 -3.11
C SER A 304 14.76 0.60 -1.86
N TYR A 305 14.02 1.54 -1.27
CA TYR A 305 14.41 2.17 0.00
C TYR A 305 14.57 1.15 1.14
N VAL A 306 13.65 0.20 1.27
CA VAL A 306 13.76 -0.88 2.28
C VAL A 306 15.05 -1.68 2.08
N LYS A 307 15.39 -2.01 0.83
CA LYS A 307 16.63 -2.70 0.50
C LYS A 307 17.85 -1.85 0.87
N ASP A 308 17.89 -0.58 0.45
CA ASP A 308 19.05 0.30 0.64
C ASP A 308 19.32 0.63 2.11
N VAL A 309 18.28 0.75 2.94
CA VAL A 309 18.44 0.96 4.39
C VAL A 309 18.97 -0.28 5.09
N CYS A 310 18.58 -1.47 4.62
CA CYS A 310 18.94 -2.74 5.23
C CYS A 310 20.31 -3.27 4.77
N TYR A 311 20.70 -3.01 3.53
CA TYR A 311 21.96 -3.48 2.95
C TYR A 311 22.99 -2.36 2.89
N VAL A 312 24.08 -2.50 3.65
CA VAL A 312 25.25 -1.62 3.59
C VAL A 312 26.41 -2.45 3.04
N ASP A 313 27.02 -2.01 1.94
CA ASP A 313 28.10 -2.73 1.24
C ASP A 313 27.74 -4.19 0.89
N GLY A 314 26.48 -4.44 0.53
CA GLY A 314 25.96 -5.77 0.20
C GLY A 314 25.75 -6.70 1.41
N LYS A 315 25.94 -6.22 2.65
CA LYS A 315 25.68 -6.97 3.89
C LYS A 315 24.50 -6.38 4.65
N ILE A 316 23.73 -7.25 5.31
CA ILE A 316 22.58 -6.83 6.11
C ILE A 316 23.06 -6.20 7.43
N ASP A 317 22.69 -4.94 7.65
CA ASP A 317 22.85 -4.25 8.93
C ASP A 317 21.67 -4.60 9.85
N ASN A 318 21.87 -5.59 10.72
CA ASN A 318 20.82 -6.07 11.62
C ASN A 318 20.22 -4.97 12.52
N ASN A 319 20.97 -3.93 12.89
CA ASN A 319 20.45 -2.89 13.78
C ASN A 319 19.50 -1.97 13.02
N LYS A 320 19.94 -1.46 11.85
CA LYS A 320 19.09 -0.62 11.00
C LYS A 320 17.84 -1.36 10.52
N THR A 321 17.98 -2.63 10.12
CA THR A 321 16.83 -3.46 9.71
C THR A 321 15.86 -3.69 10.87
N LYS A 322 16.35 -3.91 12.11
CA LYS A 322 15.47 -4.00 13.29
C LYS A 322 14.71 -2.72 13.53
N ASP A 323 15.37 -1.56 13.47
CA ASP A 323 14.70 -0.29 13.71
C ASP A 323 13.65 -0.02 12.61
N LEU A 324 13.98 -0.31 11.34
CA LEU A 324 13.03 -0.20 10.24
C LEU A 324 11.86 -1.19 10.38
N TYR A 325 12.11 -2.43 10.80
CA TYR A 325 11.07 -3.41 11.09
C TYR A 325 10.10 -2.91 12.16
N ARG A 326 10.60 -2.30 13.25
CA ARG A 326 9.75 -1.76 14.32
C ARG A 326 8.86 -0.61 13.85
N ASP A 327 9.38 0.25 12.99
CA ASP A 327 8.57 1.31 12.39
C ASP A 327 7.49 0.72 11.48
N LEU A 328 7.86 -0.20 10.58
CA LEU A 328 6.96 -0.79 9.61
C LEU A 328 5.89 -1.70 10.22
N ILE A 329 6.20 -2.47 11.27
CA ILE A 329 5.19 -3.31 11.94
C ILE A 329 4.14 -2.46 12.67
N THR A 330 4.56 -1.31 13.22
CA THR A 330 3.63 -0.36 13.86
C THR A 330 2.70 0.26 12.82
N ILE A 331 3.24 0.62 11.65
CA ILE A 331 2.45 1.13 10.52
C ILE A 331 1.52 0.04 9.96
N PHE A 332 2.00 -1.20 9.86
CA PHE A 332 1.20 -2.35 9.42
C PHE A 332 -0.03 -2.54 10.31
N ASP A 333 0.15 -2.52 11.64
CA ASP A 333 -0.94 -2.63 12.61
C ASP A 333 -1.97 -1.50 12.50
N LYS A 334 -1.49 -0.27 12.25
CA LYS A 334 -2.32 0.93 12.20
C LYS A 334 -3.10 1.08 10.89
N LEU A 335 -2.47 0.77 9.76
CA LEU A 335 -3.00 1.05 8.42
C LEU A 335 -3.44 -0.21 7.67
N LEU A 336 -2.64 -1.27 7.64
CA LEU A 336 -2.89 -2.42 6.76
C LEU A 336 -3.82 -3.45 7.39
N LEU A 337 -3.61 -3.78 8.65
CA LEU A 337 -4.40 -4.79 9.35
C LEU A 337 -5.91 -4.42 9.44
N PRO A 338 -6.29 -3.14 9.62
CA PRO A 338 -7.69 -2.71 9.60
C PRO A 338 -8.26 -2.47 8.19
N THR A 339 -7.42 -2.39 7.16
CA THR A 339 -7.88 -2.03 5.80
C THR A 339 -8.20 -3.27 4.98
N HIS A 340 -9.43 -3.33 4.48
CA HIS A 340 -9.88 -4.38 3.57
C HIS A 340 -9.51 -4.04 2.12
N ALA A 341 -9.38 -5.06 1.26
CA ALA A 341 -9.16 -4.97 -0.19
C ALA A 341 -7.80 -4.41 -0.69
N SER A 342 -6.82 -4.18 0.18
CA SER A 342 -5.45 -3.86 -0.26
C SER A 342 -4.78 -5.11 -0.83
N CYS A 343 -4.29 -5.04 -2.08
CA CYS A 343 -3.75 -6.18 -2.82
C CYS A 343 -2.23 -6.12 -3.00
N HIS A 344 -1.62 -4.95 -2.90
CA HIS A 344 -0.22 -4.77 -3.29
C HIS A 344 0.66 -4.19 -2.17
N VAL A 345 0.15 -3.30 -1.34
CA VAL A 345 0.98 -2.54 -0.39
C VAL A 345 1.62 -3.45 0.67
N GLN A 346 0.92 -4.49 1.13
CA GLN A 346 1.41 -5.48 2.09
C GLN A 346 2.73 -6.17 1.71
N PHE A 347 3.11 -6.17 0.42
CA PHE A 347 4.35 -6.77 -0.04
C PHE A 347 5.60 -6.06 0.50
N PHE A 348 5.52 -4.81 1.00
CA PHE A 348 6.67 -4.21 1.70
C PHE A 348 7.10 -5.05 2.92
N MET A 349 6.13 -5.59 3.66
CA MET A 349 6.40 -6.36 4.88
C MET A 349 6.88 -7.77 4.51
N PHE A 350 6.28 -8.35 3.47
CA PHE A 350 6.72 -9.62 2.89
C PHE A 350 8.19 -9.57 2.43
N TYR A 351 8.55 -8.51 1.71
CA TYR A 351 9.90 -8.31 1.19
C TYR A 351 10.93 -8.14 2.31
N LEU A 352 10.65 -7.30 3.32
CA LEU A 352 11.56 -7.12 4.45
C LEU A 352 11.78 -8.44 5.20
N CYS A 353 10.71 -9.22 5.43
CA CYS A 353 10.82 -10.52 6.10
C CYS A 353 11.69 -11.53 5.34
N SER A 354 11.85 -11.38 4.02
CA SER A 354 12.69 -12.24 3.20
C SER A 354 14.19 -12.11 3.49
N PHE A 355 14.63 -10.98 4.09
CA PHE A 355 16.05 -10.72 4.30
C PHE A 355 16.67 -11.63 5.36
N LYS A 356 15.90 -12.02 6.38
CA LYS A 356 16.36 -12.91 7.44
C LYS A 356 15.19 -13.61 8.12
N LEU A 357 15.34 -14.92 8.36
CA LEU A 357 14.33 -15.76 8.99
C LEU A 357 13.80 -15.18 10.31
N GLY A 358 14.66 -14.58 11.14
CA GLY A 358 14.24 -14.01 12.42
C GLY A 358 13.20 -12.88 12.29
N PHE A 359 13.17 -12.13 11.18
CA PHE A 359 12.12 -11.13 10.94
C PHE A 359 10.80 -11.77 10.49
N ALA A 360 10.88 -12.84 9.69
CA ALA A 360 9.71 -13.62 9.30
C ALA A 360 9.06 -14.30 10.51
N GLU A 361 9.86 -14.90 11.40
CA GLU A 361 9.38 -15.52 12.64
C GLU A 361 8.78 -14.47 13.59
N ALA A 362 9.43 -13.31 13.76
CA ALA A 362 8.88 -12.22 14.55
C ALA A 362 7.55 -11.70 13.99
N PHE A 363 7.40 -11.63 12.67
CA PHE A 363 6.16 -11.21 12.02
C PHE A 363 5.04 -12.23 12.24
N LEU A 364 5.33 -13.52 12.09
CA LEU A 364 4.40 -14.60 12.39
C LEU A 364 3.99 -14.61 13.88
N GLU A 365 4.93 -14.43 14.80
CA GLU A 365 4.65 -14.34 16.24
C GLU A 365 3.75 -13.13 16.55
N HIS A 366 4.00 -11.99 15.91
CA HIS A 366 3.17 -10.79 16.07
C HIS A 366 1.73 -11.02 15.62
N LEU A 367 1.53 -11.56 14.41
CA LEU A 367 0.20 -11.90 13.90
C LEU A 367 -0.50 -12.96 14.76
N TRP A 368 0.26 -13.95 15.25
CA TRP A 368 -0.25 -14.99 16.13
C TRP A 368 -0.80 -14.41 17.44
N LYS A 369 -0.07 -13.50 18.08
CA LYS A 369 -0.54 -12.78 19.27
C LYS A 369 -1.84 -12.01 18.99
N LYS A 370 -1.95 -11.36 17.83
CA LYS A 370 -3.17 -10.65 17.42
C LYS A 370 -4.36 -11.61 17.30
N LEU A 371 -4.18 -12.76 16.65
CA LEU A 371 -5.22 -13.78 16.48
C LEU A 371 -5.69 -14.39 17.81
N GLN A 372 -4.76 -14.67 18.73
CA GLN A 372 -5.09 -15.32 20.00
C GLN A 372 -5.81 -14.39 20.99
N ASP A 373 -5.41 -13.13 21.05
CA ASP A 373 -5.88 -12.17 22.04
C ASP A 373 -7.37 -11.85 21.86
N PRO A 374 -8.25 -12.23 22.82
CA PRO A 374 -9.68 -11.95 22.75
C PRO A 374 -10.04 -10.46 22.84
N ASN A 375 -9.12 -9.61 23.31
CA ASN A 375 -9.33 -8.17 23.40
C ASN A 375 -9.26 -7.48 22.03
N ASN A 376 -8.65 -8.14 21.03
CA ASN A 376 -8.65 -7.63 19.66
C ASN A 376 -10.03 -7.84 19.00
N PRO A 377 -10.53 -6.85 18.25
CA PRO A 377 -11.74 -7.01 17.44
C PRO A 377 -11.69 -8.25 16.54
N ALA A 378 -12.81 -8.95 16.39
CA ALA A 378 -12.89 -10.18 15.60
C ALA A 378 -12.40 -9.99 14.15
N ILE A 379 -12.61 -8.82 13.55
CA ILE A 379 -12.15 -8.48 12.20
C ILE A 379 -10.62 -8.48 12.12
N ILE A 380 -9.94 -7.85 13.08
CA ILE A 380 -8.48 -7.81 13.15
C ILE A 380 -7.91 -9.22 13.36
N ARG A 381 -8.56 -10.02 14.20
CA ARG A 381 -8.16 -11.41 14.44
C ARG A 381 -8.29 -12.26 13.17
N GLN A 382 -9.38 -12.10 12.43
CA GLN A 382 -9.60 -12.77 11.14
C GLN A 382 -8.57 -12.35 10.09
N ALA A 383 -8.32 -11.04 9.97
CA ALA A 383 -7.28 -10.52 9.08
C ALA A 383 -5.90 -11.11 9.42
N ALA A 384 -5.54 -11.17 10.71
CA ALA A 384 -4.28 -11.77 11.15
C ALA A 384 -4.16 -13.24 10.74
N ALA A 385 -5.22 -14.05 10.89
CA ALA A 385 -5.23 -15.43 10.41
C ALA A 385 -5.02 -15.52 8.89
N ASN A 386 -5.68 -14.66 8.10
CA ASN A 386 -5.52 -14.63 6.65
C ASN A 386 -4.09 -14.26 6.24
N TYR A 387 -3.48 -13.27 6.90
CA TYR A 387 -2.07 -12.93 6.70
C TYR A 387 -1.14 -14.09 7.05
N ILE A 388 -1.36 -14.80 8.17
CA ILE A 388 -0.55 -15.99 8.55
C ILE A 388 -0.66 -17.06 7.46
N GLY A 389 -1.87 -17.46 7.09
CA GLY A 389 -2.09 -18.52 6.11
C GLY A 389 -1.48 -18.20 4.75
N SER A 390 -1.70 -16.97 4.27
CA SER A 390 -1.16 -16.52 2.99
C SER A 390 0.38 -16.41 3.02
N PHE A 391 0.96 -15.90 4.12
CA PHE A 391 2.41 -15.79 4.27
C PHE A 391 3.10 -17.15 4.27
N LEU A 392 2.59 -18.12 5.06
CA LEU A 392 3.16 -19.48 5.13
C LEU A 392 3.06 -20.22 3.78
N ALA A 393 1.95 -20.04 3.07
CA ALA A 393 1.75 -20.65 1.75
C ALA A 393 2.69 -20.06 0.68
N ARG A 394 2.89 -18.74 0.67
CA ARG A 394 3.52 -18.01 -0.45
C ARG A 394 4.99 -17.64 -0.23
N ALA A 395 5.50 -17.61 1.00
CA ALA A 395 6.88 -17.21 1.27
C ALA A 395 7.88 -18.35 1.06
N LYS A 396 8.64 -18.32 -0.05
CA LYS A 396 9.61 -19.37 -0.39
C LYS A 396 10.76 -19.50 0.62
N PHE A 397 11.10 -18.39 1.29
CA PHE A 397 12.20 -18.30 2.25
C PHE A 397 11.89 -18.88 3.64
N ILE A 398 10.65 -19.27 3.92
CA ILE A 398 10.28 -19.88 5.20
C ILE A 398 10.62 -21.38 5.16
N PRO A 399 11.43 -21.90 6.09
CA PRO A 399 11.74 -23.31 6.16
C PRO A 399 10.54 -24.12 6.64
N LEU A 400 10.48 -25.38 6.21
CA LEU A 400 9.36 -26.28 6.53
C LEU A 400 9.17 -26.49 8.04
N ILE A 401 10.25 -26.38 8.84
CA ILE A 401 10.19 -26.50 10.29
C ILE A 401 9.31 -25.39 10.88
N THR A 402 9.53 -24.14 10.47
CA THR A 402 8.71 -22.99 10.90
C THR A 402 7.26 -23.15 10.43
N VAL A 403 7.03 -23.65 9.21
CA VAL A 403 5.67 -23.96 8.71
C VAL A 403 4.97 -24.97 9.61
N LYS A 404 5.64 -26.09 9.96
CA LYS A 404 5.10 -27.11 10.87
C LYS A 404 4.79 -26.52 12.24
N SER A 405 5.72 -25.77 12.83
CA SER A 405 5.50 -25.12 14.13
C SER A 405 4.30 -24.17 14.12
N CYS A 406 4.10 -23.39 13.06
CA CYS A 406 2.94 -22.51 12.94
C CYS A 406 1.63 -23.30 12.73
N LEU A 407 1.65 -24.38 11.94
CA LEU A 407 0.50 -25.28 11.79
C LEU A 407 0.12 -25.93 13.11
N ASP A 408 1.09 -26.41 13.89
CA ASP A 408 0.86 -27.03 15.20
C ASP A 408 0.21 -26.02 16.16
N LEU A 409 0.68 -24.77 16.17
CA LEU A 409 0.09 -23.69 16.97
C LEU A 409 -1.37 -23.42 16.57
N LEU A 410 -1.64 -23.22 15.27
CA LEU A 410 -2.98 -22.96 14.74
C LEU A 410 -3.94 -24.11 15.03
N VAL A 411 -3.54 -25.35 14.71
CA VAL A 411 -4.36 -26.55 14.86
C VAL A 411 -4.64 -26.84 16.34
N ASN A 412 -3.64 -26.70 17.21
CA ASN A 412 -3.85 -26.82 18.65
C ASN A 412 -4.86 -25.78 19.17
N TRP A 413 -4.75 -24.53 18.72
CA TRP A 413 -5.71 -23.50 19.08
C TRP A 413 -7.13 -23.81 18.58
N LEU A 414 -7.28 -24.37 17.36
CA LEU A 414 -8.58 -24.82 16.85
C LEU A 414 -9.18 -25.94 17.72
N HIS A 415 -8.38 -26.93 18.13
CA HIS A 415 -8.84 -28.00 19.03
C HIS A 415 -9.24 -27.49 20.41
N VAL A 416 -8.47 -26.55 20.98
CA VAL A 416 -8.82 -25.88 22.24
C VAL A 416 -10.11 -25.07 22.09
N TYR A 417 -10.29 -24.38 20.97
CA TYR A 417 -11.52 -23.65 20.68
C TYR A 417 -12.73 -24.60 20.63
N LEU A 418 -12.62 -25.74 19.94
CA LEU A 418 -13.67 -26.77 19.88
C LEU A 418 -14.01 -27.33 21.27
N ASN A 419 -13.01 -27.68 22.09
CA ASN A 419 -13.23 -28.14 23.47
C ASN A 419 -14.10 -27.15 24.28
N ASN A 420 -13.86 -25.85 24.11
CA ASN A 420 -14.59 -24.80 24.81
C ASN A 420 -16.02 -24.60 24.28
N GLN A 421 -16.28 -24.93 23.00
CA GLN A 421 -17.62 -24.82 22.40
C GLN A 421 -18.46 -26.10 22.56
N ASP A 422 -17.84 -27.28 22.59
CA ASP A 422 -18.51 -28.59 22.76
C ASP A 422 -19.29 -28.67 24.09
N SER A 423 -18.94 -27.82 25.07
CA SER A 423 -19.60 -27.75 26.39
C SER A 423 -20.74 -26.71 26.46
N GLY A 424 -21.01 -25.93 25.40
CA GLY A 424 -21.93 -24.78 25.43
C GLY A 424 -23.08 -24.86 24.42
N ALA A 425 -24.19 -24.16 24.71
CA ALA A 425 -25.38 -24.07 23.84
C ALA A 425 -25.17 -23.33 22.50
N LYS A 426 -23.92 -22.98 22.15
CA LYS A 426 -23.53 -22.18 20.97
C LYS A 426 -22.76 -22.98 19.91
N ALA A 427 -22.81 -24.31 19.96
CA ALA A 427 -22.17 -25.17 18.96
C ALA A 427 -22.98 -25.25 17.65
N PHE A 428 -23.15 -24.12 16.95
CA PHE A 428 -23.80 -24.06 15.65
C PHE A 428 -23.04 -23.16 14.68
N CYS A 429 -23.36 -23.27 13.39
CA CYS A 429 -22.68 -22.52 12.35
C CYS A 429 -23.09 -21.04 12.36
N ASP A 430 -22.21 -20.16 12.87
CA ASP A 430 -22.41 -18.70 12.91
C ASP A 430 -21.09 -17.95 12.66
N VAL A 431 -21.04 -17.21 11.57
CA VAL A 431 -19.87 -16.46 11.12
C VAL A 431 -19.57 -15.27 12.02
N ALA A 432 -20.60 -14.60 12.57
CA ALA A 432 -20.41 -13.44 13.43
C ALA A 432 -19.80 -13.84 14.78
N LEU A 433 -20.15 -15.03 15.28
CA LEU A 433 -19.66 -15.56 16.55
C LEU A 433 -18.30 -16.27 16.41
N HIS A 434 -18.13 -17.06 15.34
CA HIS A 434 -16.98 -17.94 15.15
C HIS A 434 -16.02 -17.49 14.03
N GLY A 435 -16.11 -16.24 13.56
CA GLY A 435 -15.29 -15.71 12.47
C GLY A 435 -13.77 -16.00 12.59
N PRO A 436 -13.11 -15.71 13.73
CA PRO A 436 -11.69 -16.02 13.93
C PRO A 436 -11.38 -17.53 13.84
N PHE A 437 -12.30 -18.40 14.29
CA PHE A 437 -12.16 -19.85 14.16
C PHE A 437 -12.18 -20.27 12.69
N TYR A 438 -13.14 -19.78 11.90
CA TYR A 438 -13.21 -20.10 10.48
C TYR A 438 -12.03 -19.55 9.68
N SER A 439 -11.56 -18.33 9.99
CA SER A 439 -10.37 -17.77 9.33
C SER A 439 -9.10 -18.56 9.68
N ALA A 440 -8.95 -19.03 10.92
CA ALA A 440 -7.85 -19.92 11.30
C ALA A 440 -7.95 -21.29 10.60
N CYS A 441 -9.14 -21.89 10.48
CA CYS A 441 -9.35 -23.08 9.67
C CYS A 441 -8.94 -22.87 8.21
N GLN A 442 -9.36 -21.74 7.61
CA GLN A 442 -8.99 -21.41 6.24
C GLN A 442 -7.49 -21.20 6.07
N ALA A 443 -6.82 -20.55 7.02
CA ALA A 443 -5.37 -20.39 7.02
C ALA A 443 -4.63 -21.75 7.05
N VAL A 444 -5.11 -22.68 7.87
CA VAL A 444 -4.58 -24.05 7.95
C VAL A 444 -4.81 -24.81 6.64
N PHE A 445 -6.03 -24.79 6.10
CA PHE A 445 -6.36 -25.47 4.85
C PHE A 445 -5.53 -24.92 3.70
N TYR A 446 -5.43 -23.60 3.57
CA TYR A 446 -4.66 -22.94 2.53
C TYR A 446 -3.15 -23.26 2.62
N THR A 447 -2.58 -23.16 3.82
CA THR A 447 -1.16 -23.51 4.05
C THR A 447 -0.90 -24.98 3.70
N PHE A 448 -1.78 -25.89 4.13
CA PHE A 448 -1.68 -27.31 3.81
C PHE A 448 -1.74 -27.55 2.31
N VAL A 449 -2.71 -26.97 1.61
CA VAL A 449 -2.89 -27.09 0.16
C VAL A 449 -1.61 -26.69 -0.59
N PHE A 450 -0.94 -25.59 -0.19
CA PHE A 450 0.31 -25.14 -0.82
C PHE A 450 1.56 -25.93 -0.42
N ARG A 451 1.62 -26.47 0.80
CA ARG A 451 2.85 -27.08 1.36
C ARG A 451 2.79 -28.60 1.46
N HIS A 452 1.68 -29.25 1.11
CA HIS A 452 1.51 -30.71 1.26
C HIS A 452 2.62 -31.52 0.58
N ARG A 453 3.03 -31.16 -0.65
CA ARG A 453 4.12 -31.84 -1.36
C ARG A 453 5.43 -31.78 -0.56
N GLN A 454 5.77 -30.61 -0.01
CA GLN A 454 6.98 -30.39 0.80
C GLN A 454 6.89 -31.09 2.16
N LEU A 455 5.69 -31.16 2.76
CA LEU A 455 5.45 -31.89 4.01
C LEU A 455 5.63 -33.41 3.86
N LEU A 456 5.47 -33.93 2.64
CA LEU A 456 5.51 -35.36 2.32
C LEU A 456 6.77 -35.81 1.56
N SER A 457 7.52 -34.88 0.93
CA SER A 457 8.62 -35.20 0.00
C SER A 457 9.86 -35.81 0.64
N GLY A 458 10.06 -35.68 1.95
CA GLY A 458 11.20 -36.26 2.66
C GLY A 458 11.00 -37.74 2.98
N ASN A 459 10.19 -38.02 4.00
CA ASN A 459 9.83 -39.36 4.43
C ASN A 459 8.31 -39.47 4.48
N LEU A 460 7.73 -40.07 3.44
CA LEU A 460 6.27 -40.16 3.29
C LEU A 460 5.59 -40.70 4.55
N LYS A 461 6.17 -41.70 5.22
CA LYS A 461 5.59 -42.31 6.43
C LYS A 461 5.61 -41.36 7.62
N GLU A 462 6.69 -40.60 7.78
CA GLU A 462 6.81 -39.61 8.87
C GLU A 462 5.94 -38.38 8.60
N GLY A 463 5.90 -37.90 7.36
CA GLY A 463 5.01 -36.83 6.92
C GLY A 463 3.54 -37.19 7.11
N LEU A 464 3.13 -38.41 6.74
CA LEU A 464 1.76 -38.89 6.96
C LEU A 464 1.43 -39.01 8.46
N ARG A 465 2.34 -39.54 9.27
CA ARG A 465 2.15 -39.58 10.75
C ARG A 465 1.98 -38.19 11.34
N TYR A 466 2.77 -37.23 10.86
CA TYR A 466 2.62 -35.83 11.27
C TYR A 466 1.24 -35.28 10.89
N LEU A 467 0.80 -35.46 9.64
CA LEU A 467 -0.52 -34.99 9.20
C LEU A 467 -1.68 -35.68 9.94
N GLN A 468 -1.55 -36.97 10.24
CA GLN A 468 -2.52 -37.69 11.08
C GLN A 468 -2.57 -37.12 12.50
N SER A 469 -1.42 -36.70 13.06
CA SER A 469 -1.36 -36.09 14.39
C SER A 469 -2.09 -34.75 14.49
N LEU A 470 -2.27 -34.03 13.38
CA LEU A 470 -3.04 -32.78 13.33
C LEU A 470 -4.55 -33.02 13.53
N ASN A 471 -5.03 -34.25 13.28
CA ASN A 471 -6.43 -34.66 13.47
C ASN A 471 -7.43 -33.73 12.78
N PHE A 472 -7.28 -33.55 11.46
CA PHE A 472 -8.20 -32.74 10.65
C PHE A 472 -9.64 -33.27 10.67
N GLU A 473 -9.82 -34.58 10.86
CA GLU A 473 -11.14 -35.23 10.92
C GLU A 473 -12.03 -34.57 11.97
N ARG A 474 -11.50 -34.39 13.18
CA ARG A 474 -12.21 -33.72 14.28
C ARG A 474 -12.64 -32.30 13.93
N ILE A 475 -11.78 -31.53 13.25
CA ILE A 475 -12.06 -30.13 12.90
C ILE A 475 -13.19 -30.06 11.88
N VAL A 476 -13.09 -30.88 10.83
CA VAL A 476 -14.03 -30.92 9.70
C VAL A 476 -15.40 -31.48 10.09
N MET A 477 -15.45 -32.50 10.96
CA MET A 477 -16.70 -33.11 11.43
C MET A 477 -17.36 -32.38 12.61
N SER A 478 -16.77 -31.27 13.07
CA SER A 478 -17.33 -30.46 14.15
C SER A 478 -18.69 -29.84 13.78
N GLN A 479 -19.52 -29.54 14.78
CA GLN A 479 -20.84 -28.90 14.58
C GLN A 479 -20.72 -27.48 13.99
N LEU A 480 -19.55 -26.84 14.14
CA LEU A 480 -19.25 -25.55 13.53
C LEU A 480 -19.11 -25.62 12.01
N ASN A 481 -18.87 -26.81 11.45
CA ASN A 481 -18.86 -27.10 10.01
C ASN A 481 -18.05 -26.09 9.17
N PRO A 482 -16.72 -26.02 9.36
CA PRO A 482 -15.86 -25.04 8.67
C PRO A 482 -15.87 -25.20 7.14
N LEU A 483 -16.14 -26.40 6.61
CA LEU A 483 -16.24 -26.65 5.17
C LEU A 483 -17.40 -25.89 4.50
N LYS A 484 -18.42 -25.50 5.26
CA LYS A 484 -19.54 -24.71 4.75
C LYS A 484 -19.20 -23.22 4.58
N ILE A 485 -18.28 -22.72 5.41
CA ILE A 485 -18.01 -21.28 5.56
C ILE A 485 -16.70 -20.85 4.89
N CYS A 486 -15.67 -21.70 4.90
CA CYS A 486 -14.40 -21.42 4.22
C CYS A 486 -14.58 -21.34 2.69
N LEU A 487 -13.66 -20.65 2.02
CA LEU A 487 -13.72 -20.46 0.57
C LEU A 487 -13.85 -21.81 -0.19
N PRO A 488 -14.86 -21.99 -1.06
CA PRO A 488 -15.14 -23.28 -1.70
C PRO A 488 -13.98 -23.84 -2.52
N SER A 489 -13.20 -22.99 -3.20
CA SER A 489 -12.03 -23.43 -3.97
C SER A 489 -10.98 -24.09 -3.06
N VAL A 490 -10.65 -23.47 -1.93
CA VAL A 490 -9.70 -24.01 -0.94
C VAL A 490 -10.24 -25.28 -0.31
N VAL A 491 -11.53 -25.33 0.03
CA VAL A 491 -12.19 -26.53 0.56
C VAL A 491 -12.12 -27.69 -0.43
N ASN A 492 -12.36 -27.43 -1.71
CA ASN A 492 -12.29 -28.45 -2.75
C ASN A 492 -10.87 -28.99 -2.93
N PHE A 493 -9.86 -28.13 -2.98
CA PHE A 493 -8.45 -28.56 -3.05
C PHE A 493 -8.02 -29.31 -1.78
N PHE A 494 -8.45 -28.84 -0.62
CA PHE A 494 -8.20 -29.52 0.65
C PHE A 494 -8.79 -30.94 0.63
N ALA A 495 -10.09 -31.08 0.28
CA ALA A 495 -10.77 -32.37 0.20
C ALA A 495 -10.12 -33.33 -0.81
N ALA A 496 -9.71 -32.79 -1.95
CA ALA A 496 -8.94 -33.49 -2.97
C ALA A 496 -7.64 -34.10 -2.40
N ILE A 497 -6.84 -33.28 -1.74
CA ILE A 497 -5.54 -33.67 -1.19
C ILE A 497 -5.72 -34.63 0.00
N THR A 498 -6.64 -34.36 0.93
CA THR A 498 -6.86 -35.24 2.09
C THR A 498 -7.41 -36.60 1.70
N SER A 499 -8.24 -36.68 0.64
CA SER A 499 -8.74 -37.95 0.13
C SER A 499 -7.62 -38.75 -0.55
N LYS A 500 -6.76 -38.08 -1.35
CA LYS A 500 -5.58 -38.71 -1.99
C LYS A 500 -4.66 -39.39 -0.97
N TYR A 501 -4.43 -38.75 0.18
CA TYR A 501 -3.57 -39.29 1.24
C TYR A 501 -4.32 -40.08 2.32
N GLN A 502 -5.61 -40.38 2.12
CA GLN A 502 -6.46 -41.12 3.08
C GLN A 502 -6.44 -40.53 4.50
N LEU A 503 -6.41 -39.19 4.61
CA LEU A 503 -6.42 -38.49 5.89
C LEU A 503 -7.86 -38.23 6.37
N VAL A 504 -8.70 -37.66 5.51
CA VAL A 504 -10.11 -37.32 5.79
C VAL A 504 -10.91 -37.35 4.49
N PHE A 505 -12.11 -37.95 4.53
CA PHE A 505 -13.05 -37.97 3.42
C PHE A 505 -14.11 -36.88 3.57
N CYS A 506 -13.89 -35.75 2.90
CA CYS A 506 -14.73 -34.55 3.06
C CYS A 506 -15.92 -34.45 2.09
N TYR A 507 -15.95 -35.24 1.01
CA TYR A 507 -16.91 -35.06 -0.09
C TYR A 507 -18.38 -35.23 0.31
N THR A 508 -18.68 -36.20 1.19
CA THR A 508 -20.05 -36.42 1.69
C THR A 508 -20.57 -35.22 2.49
N LEU A 509 -19.69 -34.56 3.25
CA LEU A 509 -19.99 -33.36 4.02
C LEU A 509 -20.18 -32.15 3.09
N ILE A 510 -19.32 -31.99 2.09
CA ILE A 510 -19.43 -30.91 1.09
C ILE A 510 -20.73 -31.05 0.32
N GLU A 511 -21.08 -32.24 -0.13
CA GLU A 511 -22.33 -32.48 -0.86
C GLU A 511 -23.56 -32.22 0.02
N ARG A 512 -23.52 -32.65 1.29
CA ARG A 512 -24.56 -32.32 2.28
C ARG A 512 -24.70 -30.81 2.46
N ASN A 513 -23.59 -30.08 2.55
CA ASN A 513 -23.59 -28.63 2.69
C ASN A 513 -24.21 -27.94 1.47
N ASN A 514 -23.86 -28.38 0.27
CA ASN A 514 -24.41 -27.86 -0.98
C ASN A 514 -25.93 -28.10 -1.08
N ARG A 515 -26.42 -29.27 -0.66
CA ARG A 515 -27.85 -29.58 -0.62
C ARG A 515 -28.62 -28.73 0.42
N GLN A 516 -27.97 -28.31 1.50
CA GLN A 516 -28.54 -27.44 2.53
C GLN A 516 -28.49 -25.96 2.16
N MET A 517 -27.64 -25.57 1.20
CA MET A 517 -27.52 -24.21 0.68
C MET A 517 -28.42 -24.05 -0.57
N LEU A 518 -29.73 -23.94 -0.37
CA LEU A 518 -30.61 -23.48 -1.45
C LEU A 518 -30.34 -21.98 -1.70
N PRO A 519 -30.13 -21.54 -2.94
CA PRO A 519 -29.87 -20.13 -3.24
C PRO A 519 -31.08 -19.28 -2.86
N VAL A 520 -30.91 -18.41 -1.86
CA VAL A 520 -31.91 -17.39 -1.54
C VAL A 520 -31.78 -16.30 -2.60
N ILE A 521 -32.55 -16.41 -3.68
CA ILE A 521 -32.78 -15.30 -4.61
C ILE A 521 -33.50 -14.21 -3.81
N ARG A 522 -32.78 -13.19 -3.34
CA ARG A 522 -33.42 -11.96 -2.87
C ARG A 522 -33.85 -11.19 -4.11
N ASN A 523 -35.11 -11.31 -4.49
CA ASN A 523 -35.73 -10.37 -5.40
C ASN A 523 -35.78 -9.00 -4.70
N THR A 524 -34.76 -8.16 -4.90
CA THR A 524 -34.94 -6.73 -4.74
C THR A 524 -35.88 -6.26 -5.84
N ALA A 525 -36.86 -5.44 -5.50
CA ALA A 525 -37.82 -4.88 -6.46
C ALA A 525 -37.05 -4.00 -7.48
N GLY A 526 -36.64 -4.62 -8.58
CA GLY A 526 -35.81 -3.98 -9.61
C GLY A 526 -34.96 -4.96 -10.39
N GLY A 527 -35.58 -5.93 -11.08
CA GLY A 527 -35.13 -6.52 -12.35
C GLY A 527 -33.79 -7.26 -12.49
N ASP A 528 -32.76 -6.97 -11.70
CA ASP A 528 -31.42 -7.54 -11.89
C ASP A 528 -31.14 -8.67 -10.91
N SER A 529 -31.03 -9.88 -11.46
CA SER A 529 -30.56 -11.07 -10.77
C SER A 529 -29.04 -11.00 -10.62
N VAL A 530 -28.55 -10.32 -9.58
CA VAL A 530 -27.14 -10.45 -9.16
C VAL A 530 -27.04 -11.66 -8.23
N GLN A 531 -26.39 -12.72 -8.71
CA GLN A 531 -25.95 -13.85 -7.90
C GLN A 531 -24.86 -13.32 -6.94
N THR A 532 -25.25 -12.85 -5.76
CA THR A 532 -24.29 -12.45 -4.73
C THR A 532 -23.68 -13.71 -4.13
N CYS A 533 -22.66 -14.25 -4.79
CA CYS A 533 -21.72 -15.22 -4.23
C CYS A 533 -20.80 -14.50 -3.21
N THR A 534 -21.36 -13.74 -2.28
CA THR A 534 -20.58 -13.11 -1.22
C THR A 534 -20.17 -14.20 -0.24
N ASN A 535 -18.90 -14.55 -0.26
CA ASN A 535 -18.29 -15.43 0.74
C ASN A 535 -18.67 -14.88 2.13
N PRO A 536 -19.29 -15.68 3.03
CA PRO A 536 -19.71 -15.21 4.34
C PRO A 536 -18.57 -14.59 5.18
N LEU A 537 -17.33 -15.04 4.93
CA LEU A 537 -16.12 -14.56 5.60
C LEU A 537 -15.46 -13.36 4.93
N ASP A 538 -15.95 -12.93 3.76
CA ASP A 538 -15.26 -11.97 2.90
C ASP A 538 -13.78 -12.34 2.72
N THR A 539 -13.49 -13.63 2.50
CA THR A 539 -12.11 -14.09 2.66
C THR A 539 -11.20 -13.55 1.57
N PHE A 540 -10.17 -12.85 2.01
CA PHE A 540 -9.12 -12.27 1.20
C PHE A 540 -7.78 -12.95 1.52
N PHE A 541 -6.97 -13.27 0.51
CA PHE A 541 -5.61 -13.78 0.67
C PHE A 541 -4.60 -12.67 0.41
N PRO A 542 -3.97 -12.10 1.45
CA PRO A 542 -3.17 -10.88 1.27
C PRO A 542 -1.93 -11.02 0.40
N PHE A 543 -1.35 -12.21 0.27
CA PHE A 543 -0.16 -12.40 -0.56
C PHE A 543 -0.49 -13.19 -1.83
N ASP A 544 -1.64 -12.99 -2.43
CA ASP A 544 -1.88 -13.47 -3.78
C ASP A 544 -0.99 -12.76 -4.83
N PRO A 545 -0.78 -13.34 -6.03
CA PRO A 545 0.28 -12.90 -6.93
C PRO A 545 0.21 -11.41 -7.28
N CYS A 546 1.35 -10.72 -7.11
CA CYS A 546 1.49 -9.30 -7.42
C CYS A 546 1.36 -9.06 -8.94
N VAL A 547 0.44 -8.18 -9.33
CA VAL A 547 0.14 -7.86 -10.74
C VAL A 547 1.07 -6.75 -11.28
N LEU A 548 1.66 -5.96 -10.38
CA LEU A 548 2.45 -4.77 -10.73
C LEU A 548 3.82 -5.13 -11.34
N LYS A 549 4.10 -4.67 -12.56
CA LYS A 549 5.24 -5.12 -13.37
C LYS A 549 6.62 -4.82 -12.76
N ARG A 550 6.85 -3.62 -12.21
CA ARG A 550 8.15 -3.23 -11.61
C ARG A 550 8.33 -3.86 -10.23
N SER A 551 7.33 -3.74 -9.37
CA SER A 551 7.35 -4.22 -7.99
C SER A 551 7.45 -5.74 -7.92
N LYS A 552 6.81 -6.46 -8.85
CA LYS A 552 6.88 -7.92 -8.95
C LYS A 552 8.31 -8.45 -9.09
N LYS A 553 9.22 -7.71 -9.75
CA LYS A 553 10.64 -8.10 -9.88
C LYS A 553 11.36 -8.28 -8.54
N PHE A 554 10.93 -7.56 -7.50
CA PHE A 554 11.49 -7.71 -6.15
C PHE A 554 10.92 -8.93 -5.42
N ILE A 555 9.69 -9.32 -5.76
CA ILE A 555 8.91 -10.32 -5.04
C ILE A 555 9.06 -11.72 -5.65
N ASP A 556 9.08 -11.86 -6.97
CA ASP A 556 9.19 -13.14 -7.68
C ASP A 556 10.31 -14.06 -7.17
N PRO A 557 11.54 -13.59 -6.88
CA PRO A 557 12.61 -14.47 -6.40
C PRO A 557 12.32 -15.14 -5.04
N VAL A 558 11.53 -14.46 -4.21
CA VAL A 558 11.22 -14.86 -2.83
C VAL A 558 9.80 -15.41 -2.68
N TYR A 559 9.05 -15.47 -3.78
CA TYR A 559 7.64 -15.85 -3.82
C TYR A 559 7.43 -17.27 -4.36
N GLN A 560 6.46 -17.98 -3.78
CA GLN A 560 6.01 -19.29 -4.22
C GLN A 560 4.72 -19.12 -5.04
N VAL A 561 4.86 -19.31 -6.34
CA VAL A 561 3.72 -19.38 -7.27
C VAL A 561 2.99 -20.71 -7.05
N TRP A 562 1.67 -20.69 -7.24
CA TRP A 562 0.89 -21.92 -7.24
C TRP A 562 1.23 -22.72 -8.49
N GLU A 563 1.68 -23.96 -8.32
CA GLU A 563 1.85 -24.90 -9.43
C GLU A 563 0.57 -25.70 -9.55
N ASP A 564 -0.10 -25.60 -10.70
CA ASP A 564 -1.31 -26.37 -10.94
C ASP A 564 -1.05 -27.86 -10.72
N LEU A 565 -2.01 -28.52 -10.08
CA LEU A 565 -2.06 -29.99 -10.05
C LEU A 565 -2.12 -30.45 -11.51
N SER A 566 -1.18 -31.29 -11.91
CA SER A 566 -1.13 -31.80 -13.30
C SER A 566 -2.48 -32.43 -13.66
N ALA A 567 -2.87 -32.37 -14.94
CA ALA A 567 -4.10 -33.00 -15.43
C ALA A 567 -4.16 -34.50 -15.10
N GLU A 568 -3.00 -35.14 -14.99
CA GLU A 568 -2.80 -36.53 -14.55
C GLU A 568 -3.14 -36.70 -13.06
N GLU A 569 -2.67 -35.81 -12.19
CA GLU A 569 -3.05 -35.78 -10.77
C GLU A 569 -4.56 -35.51 -10.61
N LEU A 570 -5.14 -34.59 -11.37
CA LEU A 570 -6.59 -34.31 -11.34
C LEU A 570 -7.43 -35.50 -11.85
N GLN A 571 -6.91 -36.31 -12.77
CA GLN A 571 -7.54 -37.56 -13.20
C GLN A 571 -7.40 -38.69 -12.16
N GLU A 572 -6.25 -38.81 -11.48
CA GLU A 572 -6.10 -39.72 -10.35
C GLU A 572 -7.00 -39.35 -9.18
N LEU A 573 -7.23 -38.06 -8.95
CA LEU A 573 -8.14 -37.54 -7.94
C LEU A 573 -9.64 -37.79 -8.23
N LYS A 574 -10.01 -38.06 -9.49
CA LYS A 574 -11.39 -38.33 -9.91
C LYS A 574 -11.72 -39.81 -10.05
N LYS A 575 -10.74 -40.73 -9.94
CA LYS A 575 -11.03 -42.16 -10.04
C LYS A 575 -11.59 -42.67 -8.71
N PRO A 576 -12.88 -43.07 -8.64
CA PRO A 576 -13.32 -43.87 -7.52
C PRO A 576 -12.50 -45.16 -7.49
N ILE A 577 -12.02 -45.53 -6.31
CA ILE A 577 -11.38 -46.82 -6.05
C ILE A 577 -12.32 -47.89 -6.57
N LYS A 578 -11.96 -48.54 -7.69
CA LYS A 578 -12.63 -49.78 -8.10
C LYS A 578 -12.38 -50.76 -6.97
N LYS A 579 -13.45 -51.16 -6.27
CA LYS A 579 -13.42 -52.38 -5.46
C LYS A 579 -13.00 -53.49 -6.42
N GLU A 580 -11.92 -54.19 -6.08
CA GLU A 580 -11.67 -55.51 -6.62
C GLU A 580 -12.92 -56.34 -6.31
N GLU A 581 -13.60 -56.75 -7.37
CA GLU A 581 -14.67 -57.73 -7.31
C GLU A 581 -14.05 -59.02 -6.77
N ALA A 582 -14.42 -59.39 -5.55
CA ALA A 582 -14.24 -60.75 -5.08
C ALA A 582 -15.10 -61.64 -6.00
N GLU A 583 -14.47 -62.66 -6.56
CA GLU A 583 -15.10 -63.71 -7.34
C GLU A 583 -16.20 -64.35 -6.48
N ASP A 584 -17.47 -64.12 -6.83
CA ASP A 584 -18.60 -64.87 -6.30
C ASP A 584 -18.61 -66.25 -6.96
N GLU A 585 -18.26 -67.27 -6.18
CA GLU A 585 -18.51 -68.67 -6.50
C GLU A 585 -20.02 -68.91 -6.65
N GLU A 586 -20.37 -69.64 -7.70
CA GLU A 586 -21.71 -70.12 -8.02
C GLU A 586 -22.36 -70.87 -6.84
N ASP A 587 -23.64 -70.58 -6.55
CA ASP A 587 -24.51 -71.60 -5.97
C ASP A 587 -25.95 -71.49 -6.50
N ASP A 588 -26.37 -72.58 -7.12
CA ASP A 588 -27.57 -72.79 -7.93
C ASP A 588 -28.61 -73.56 -7.09
N PHE A 589 -29.69 -72.92 -6.61
CA PHE A 589 -30.84 -73.71 -6.11
C PHE A 589 -32.20 -72.98 -6.01
N LEU A 590 -33.09 -73.42 -6.91
CA LEU A 590 -34.57 -73.60 -6.82
C LEU A 590 -35.59 -72.43 -6.96
N LYS A 591 -36.30 -72.57 -8.09
CA LYS A 591 -37.66 -72.21 -8.55
C LYS A 591 -38.83 -72.11 -7.54
N GLY A 592 -39.80 -71.24 -7.92
CA GLY A 592 -41.27 -71.36 -7.76
C GLY A 592 -41.84 -70.45 -6.65
N GLU A 593 -42.93 -69.68 -6.78
CA GLU A 593 -44.07 -69.64 -7.70
C GLU A 593 -44.75 -68.24 -7.70
N ALA A 594 -45.70 -68.08 -8.62
CA ALA A 594 -46.42 -66.90 -9.10
C ALA A 594 -47.25 -66.05 -8.11
N GLY A 595 -47.57 -64.81 -8.53
CA GLY A 595 -48.59 -63.97 -7.88
C GLY A 595 -48.89 -62.58 -8.50
N VAL A 596 -49.42 -62.54 -9.73
CA VAL A 596 -50.48 -61.63 -10.24
C VAL A 596 -50.23 -60.09 -10.33
N THR A 597 -50.20 -59.59 -11.58
CA THR A 597 -50.34 -58.19 -12.12
C THR A 597 -51.81 -57.66 -12.01
N PRO A 598 -52.24 -56.43 -12.44
CA PRO A 598 -51.59 -55.51 -13.41
C PRO A 598 -51.83 -53.96 -13.29
N SER A 599 -51.00 -53.23 -14.09
CA SER A 599 -51.25 -52.02 -14.94
C SER A 599 -51.98 -50.78 -14.36
N SER A 600 -51.75 -49.53 -14.79
CA SER A 600 -51.42 -48.95 -16.12
C SER A 600 -50.69 -47.59 -15.97
N PHE A 601 -49.59 -47.31 -16.70
CA PHE A 601 -49.51 -46.53 -17.95
C PHE A 601 -50.04 -45.07 -17.92
N ASP A 602 -49.12 -44.14 -17.64
CA ASP A 602 -48.51 -43.11 -18.52
C ASP A 602 -49.31 -42.01 -19.26
N ALA A 603 -48.60 -40.88 -19.41
CA ALA A 603 -48.62 -39.83 -20.45
C ALA A 603 -49.55 -38.59 -20.38
N HIS A 604 -48.90 -37.48 -19.96
CA HIS A 604 -48.74 -36.20 -20.69
C HIS A 604 -49.84 -35.10 -20.83
N PHE A 605 -49.31 -33.86 -20.75
CA PHE A 605 -49.73 -32.56 -21.33
C PHE A 605 -50.47 -31.49 -20.48
N ARG A 606 -49.68 -30.43 -20.20
CA ARG A 606 -49.92 -28.97 -20.11
C ARG A 606 -51.37 -28.41 -20.05
N SER A 607 -51.56 -27.60 -18.99
CA SER A 607 -52.25 -26.29 -18.88
C SER A 607 -53.76 -26.19 -19.18
N PRO A 608 -54.49 -25.37 -18.40
CA PRO A 608 -54.79 -24.02 -18.91
C PRO A 608 -54.81 -22.89 -17.87
N SER A 609 -54.84 -21.68 -18.43
CA SER A 609 -54.85 -20.35 -17.83
C SER A 609 -56.26 -19.74 -17.66
N SER A 610 -56.32 -18.72 -16.79
CA SER A 610 -57.19 -17.53 -16.79
C SER A 610 -58.68 -17.64 -16.41
N SER A 611 -59.10 -16.83 -15.42
CA SER A 611 -60.18 -15.83 -15.56
C SER A 611 -60.52 -15.19 -14.20
N VAL A 612 -60.08 -13.95 -13.92
CA VAL A 612 -60.86 -12.68 -13.83
C VAL A 612 -61.41 -12.34 -12.43
N GLY A 613 -61.06 -11.15 -11.93
CA GLY A 613 -61.91 -10.37 -11.01
C GLY A 613 -61.17 -9.47 -10.00
N SER A 614 -61.05 -8.17 -10.29
CA SER A 614 -60.64 -7.10 -9.36
C SER A 614 -61.77 -6.01 -9.26
N PRO A 615 -61.66 -4.92 -8.46
CA PRO A 615 -62.53 -4.49 -7.33
C PRO A 615 -63.29 -3.16 -7.66
N PRO A 616 -63.59 -2.12 -6.81
CA PRO A 616 -63.58 -1.86 -5.33
C PRO A 616 -64.79 -1.02 -4.75
N VAL A 617 -64.70 -0.52 -3.48
CA VAL A 617 -65.12 0.83 -2.93
C VAL A 617 -66.23 0.97 -1.81
N LEU A 618 -65.83 1.58 -0.66
CA LEU A 618 -66.49 2.47 0.40
C LEU A 618 -67.82 2.04 1.12
N TYR A 619 -68.18 2.39 2.38
CA TYR A 619 -68.15 3.66 3.16
C TYR A 619 -68.40 3.42 4.71
N LEU A 620 -67.97 4.39 5.55
CA LEU A 620 -68.03 4.59 7.05
C LEU A 620 -69.47 4.85 7.63
N PRO A 621 -69.76 5.17 8.95
CA PRO A 621 -68.91 5.73 10.05
C PRO A 621 -69.21 5.39 11.56
N ASP A 622 -68.32 5.93 12.41
CA ASP A 622 -68.44 6.53 13.78
C ASP A 622 -68.96 5.79 15.03
N GLN A 623 -68.14 5.78 16.10
CA GLN A 623 -68.35 6.58 17.33
C GLN A 623 -67.17 6.43 18.33
N SER A 624 -66.68 7.58 18.82
CA SER A 624 -65.85 7.74 20.04
C SER A 624 -66.74 8.34 21.15
N PRO A 625 -66.37 8.40 22.46
CA PRO A 625 -65.33 9.37 22.91
C PRO A 625 -64.61 9.10 24.28
N LEU A 626 -63.70 10.04 24.64
CA LEU A 626 -63.16 10.45 25.98
C LEU A 626 -61.96 9.66 26.57
N MET A 627 -60.73 10.21 26.58
CA MET A 627 -60.13 11.26 27.46
C MET A 627 -59.69 10.78 28.87
N ALA A 628 -58.37 10.74 29.15
CA ALA A 628 -57.71 11.41 30.31
C ALA A 628 -56.18 11.10 30.43
N LYS A 629 -55.37 12.17 30.26
CA LYS A 629 -54.26 12.68 31.11
C LYS A 629 -53.13 11.77 31.69
N MET A 630 -51.91 12.08 31.23
CA MET A 630 -50.75 12.70 31.93
C MET A 630 -50.03 12.07 33.16
N CYS A 631 -48.69 12.15 33.07
CA CYS A 631 -47.61 12.24 34.10
C CYS A 631 -47.21 10.92 34.80
N ASP A 632 -45.92 10.57 34.98
CA ASP A 632 -44.63 11.30 34.91
C ASP A 632 -43.57 10.59 34.05
#